data_AF-K1Z774-F1
#
_entry.id   AF-K1Z774-F1
#
_cell.length_a   1.000
_cell.length_b   1.000
_cell.length_c   1.000
_cell.angle_alpha   90.00
_cell.angle_beta   90.00
_cell.angle_gamma   90.00
#
_symmetry.space_group_name_H-M   'P 1'
#
loop_
_entity.id
_entity.type
_entity.pdbx_description
1 polymer ?
#
loop_
_entity_poly.entity_id
_entity_poly.type
_entity_poly.pdbx_seq_one_letter_code
_entity_poly.pdbx_strand_id
1 'polypeptide(L)'
;MLKPYHEADIFRVMAEQLGLAYLYEQEEPQASVAPETVLHPRDLARLPADLRAALLQAVLELDTARILAVVGIIGRQDAAIGPVLQRLAENLEYDRLLALLEG
;
A
#
# COMPACT_ATOMS: atom_id res chain seq x y z
N MET A 1 -15.15 0.24 -27.33
CA MET A 1 -16.09 -0.53 -26.51
C MET A 1 -15.79 -0.25 -25.05
N LEU A 2 -16.69 0.39 -24.33
CA LEU A 2 -16.54 0.76 -22.92
C LEU A 2 -16.93 -0.45 -22.05
N LYS A 3 -16.15 -0.81 -21.01
CA LYS A 3 -16.47 -1.91 -20.09
C LYS A 3 -17.86 -1.64 -19.46
N PRO A 4 -18.85 -2.54 -19.61
CA PRO A 4 -20.25 -2.26 -19.22
C PRO A 4 -20.55 -2.68 -17.78
N TYR A 5 -19.72 -2.27 -16.82
CA TYR A 5 -19.98 -2.50 -15.40
C TYR A 5 -19.55 -1.25 -14.63
N HIS A 6 -20.53 -0.45 -14.23
CA HIS A 6 -20.33 0.69 -13.35
C HIS A 6 -20.23 0.16 -11.92
N GLU A 7 -19.19 0.52 -11.17
CA GLU A 7 -19.00 0.13 -9.76
C GLU A 7 -20.26 0.31 -8.93
N ALA A 8 -21.02 1.38 -9.19
CA ALA A 8 -22.30 1.67 -8.57
C ALA A 8 -23.32 0.51 -8.64
N ASP A 9 -23.34 -0.26 -9.73
CA ASP A 9 -24.26 -1.40 -9.86
C ASP A 9 -23.84 -2.57 -8.97
N ILE A 10 -22.53 -2.80 -8.79
CA ILE A 10 -22.00 -3.85 -7.91
C ILE A 10 -22.34 -3.51 -6.47
N PHE A 11 -22.08 -2.27 -6.05
CA PHE A 11 -22.40 -1.81 -4.69
C PHE A 11 -23.91 -1.83 -4.42
N ARG A 12 -24.74 -1.49 -5.40
CA ARG A 12 -26.21 -1.58 -5.28
C ARG A 12 -26.69 -3.01 -5.04
N VAL A 13 -26.21 -3.98 -5.83
CA VAL A 13 -26.58 -5.39 -5.63
C VAL A 13 -26.12 -5.89 -4.25
N MET A 14 -24.92 -5.51 -3.79
CA MET A 14 -24.46 -5.86 -2.45
C MET A 14 -25.32 -5.23 -1.36
N ALA A 15 -25.70 -3.95 -1.49
CA ALA A 15 -26.60 -3.27 -0.56
C ALA A 15 -27.96 -3.98 -0.44
N GLU A 16 -28.54 -4.38 -1.57
CA GLU A 16 -29.83 -5.08 -1.62
C GLU A 16 -29.76 -6.46 -0.95
N GLN A 17 -28.68 -7.22 -1.15
CA GLN A 17 -28.52 -8.56 -0.55
C GLN A 17 -28.15 -8.51 0.94
N LEU A 18 -27.42 -7.49 1.39
CA LEU A 18 -26.93 -7.37 2.77
C LEU A 18 -27.79 -6.45 3.64
N GLY A 19 -28.74 -5.71 3.06
CA GLY A 19 -29.59 -4.75 3.78
C GLY A 19 -28.82 -3.53 4.30
N LEU A 20 -27.81 -3.07 3.57
CA LEU A 20 -26.90 -1.99 3.97
C LEU A 20 -27.07 -0.74 3.09
N ALA A 21 -26.77 0.44 3.63
CA ALA A 21 -26.69 1.68 2.87
C ALA A 21 -25.25 2.20 2.87
N TYR A 22 -24.68 2.43 1.68
CA TYR A 22 -23.34 2.99 1.53
C TYR A 22 -23.38 4.51 1.65
N LEU A 23 -22.53 5.08 2.52
CA LEU A 23 -22.24 6.50 2.53
C LEU A 23 -21.01 6.74 1.66
N TYR A 24 -21.21 7.35 0.50
CA TYR A 24 -20.10 7.78 -0.35
C TYR A 24 -19.59 9.12 0.19
N GLU A 25 -18.41 9.11 0.79
CA GLU A 25 -17.70 10.32 1.14
C GLU A 25 -17.24 11.00 -0.16
N GLN A 26 -17.62 12.26 -0.36
CA GLN A 26 -17.08 13.03 -1.47
C GLN A 26 -15.61 13.24 -1.16
N GLU A 27 -14.72 12.61 -1.92
CA GLU A 27 -13.28 12.89 -1.85
C GLU A 27 -13.08 14.40 -2.05
N GLU A 28 -12.91 15.12 -0.95
CA GLU A 28 -12.22 16.39 -1.01
C GLU A 28 -10.85 16.11 -1.61
N PRO A 29 -10.40 16.87 -2.61
CA PRO A 29 -9.10 16.66 -3.20
C PRO A 29 -8.07 16.87 -2.09
N GLN A 30 -7.54 15.77 -1.55
CA GLN A 30 -6.56 15.80 -0.49
C GLN A 30 -5.42 16.71 -0.93
N ALA A 31 -5.17 17.73 -0.12
CA ALA A 31 -4.25 18.80 -0.41
C ALA A 31 -2.86 18.25 -0.81
N SER A 32 -2.41 18.65 -2.00
CA SER A 32 -1.00 18.68 -2.42
C SER A 32 -0.16 17.51 -1.92
N VAL A 33 -0.20 16.39 -2.65
CA VAL A 33 0.79 15.32 -2.58
C VAL A 33 2.18 15.96 -2.63
N ALA A 34 2.87 15.98 -1.49
CA ALA A 34 4.29 16.32 -1.43
C ALA A 34 5.01 15.49 -2.51
N PRO A 35 6.03 16.04 -3.21
CA PRO A 35 6.65 15.36 -4.34
C PRO A 35 6.92 13.90 -3.98
N GLU A 36 6.29 12.97 -4.71
CA GLU A 36 6.44 11.55 -4.48
C GLU A 36 7.93 11.26 -4.44
N THR A 37 8.45 10.94 -3.26
CA THR A 37 9.83 10.51 -3.14
C THR A 37 9.88 9.15 -3.82
N VAL A 38 10.36 9.15 -5.06
CA VAL A 38 10.46 7.95 -5.89
C VAL A 38 11.54 7.07 -5.27
N LEU A 39 11.13 6.04 -4.56
CA LEU A 39 12.02 4.97 -4.15
C LEU A 39 12.41 4.14 -5.37
N HIS A 40 13.68 3.78 -5.46
CA HIS A 40 14.17 2.80 -6.41
C HIS A 40 14.60 1.52 -5.70
N PRO A 41 14.62 0.35 -6.38
CA PRO A 41 15.07 -0.90 -5.78
C PRO A 41 16.47 -0.83 -5.14
N ARG A 42 17.38 -0.06 -5.76
CA ARG A 42 18.72 0.25 -5.22
C ARG A 42 18.73 0.90 -3.85
N ASP A 43 17.67 1.61 -3.47
CA ASP A 43 17.57 2.24 -2.15
C ASP A 43 17.26 1.18 -1.09
N LEU A 44 16.42 0.19 -1.42
CA LEU A 44 16.16 -0.98 -0.59
C LEU A 44 17.34 -1.96 -0.57
N ALA A 45 18.21 -1.93 -1.59
CA ALA A 45 19.42 -2.75 -1.61
C ALA A 45 20.43 -2.39 -0.50
N ARG A 46 20.33 -1.18 0.07
CA ARG A 46 21.15 -0.74 1.21
C ARG A 46 20.65 -1.26 2.56
N LEU A 47 19.41 -1.76 2.62
CA LEU A 47 18.86 -2.33 3.84
C LEU A 47 19.58 -3.63 4.21
N PRO A 48 19.64 -3.95 5.51
CA PRO A 48 20.07 -5.27 5.96
C PRO A 48 19.27 -6.37 5.25
N ALA A 49 19.97 -7.40 4.75
CA ALA A 49 19.36 -8.48 3.97
C ALA A 49 18.22 -9.18 4.73
N ASP A 50 18.36 -9.33 6.05
CA ASP A 50 17.34 -9.94 6.92
C ASP A 50 16.05 -9.12 6.96
N LEU A 51 16.15 -7.79 7.00
CA LEU A 51 14.97 -6.91 6.99
C LEU A 51 14.29 -6.91 5.62
N ARG A 52 15.08 -6.94 4.54
CA ARG A 52 14.54 -7.04 3.18
C ARG A 52 13.80 -8.37 2.97
N ALA A 53 14.38 -9.48 3.42
CA ALA A 53 13.75 -10.79 3.35
C ALA A 53 12.49 -10.88 4.22
N ALA A 54 12.53 -10.35 5.44
CA ALA A 54 11.37 -10.29 6.32
C ALA A 54 10.23 -9.46 5.73
N LEU A 55 10.54 -8.31 5.11
CA LEU A 55 9.55 -7.47 4.44
C LEU A 55 8.96 -8.18 3.22
N LEU A 56 9.79 -8.79 2.37
CA LEU A 56 9.34 -9.54 1.20
C LEU A 56 8.39 -10.67 1.59
N GLN A 57 8.76 -11.45 2.60
CA GLN A 57 7.91 -12.54 3.08
C GLN A 57 6.57 -12.04 3.62
N ALA A 58 6.58 -10.94 4.39
CA ALA A 58 5.36 -10.34 4.91
C ALA A 58 4.44 -9.82 3.80
N VAL A 59 5.01 -9.24 2.73
CA VAL A 59 4.29 -8.80 1.54
C VAL A 59 3.68 -9.98 0.79
N LEU A 60 4.43 -11.08 0.60
CA LEU A 60 3.93 -12.30 -0.05
C LEU A 60 2.81 -12.98 0.75
N GLU A 61 2.89 -12.93 2.09
CA GLU A 61 1.86 -13.46 3.00
C GLU A 61 0.66 -12.50 3.16
N LEU A 62 0.73 -11.28 2.61
CA LEU A 62 -0.23 -10.19 2.82
C LEU A 62 -0.50 -9.91 4.32
N ASP A 63 0.50 -10.14 5.17
CA ASP A 63 0.41 -9.91 6.61
C ASP A 63 0.66 -8.44 6.92
N THR A 64 -0.39 -7.62 6.83
CA THR A 64 -0.33 -6.16 7.05
C THR A 64 0.31 -5.80 8.39
N ALA A 65 0.02 -6.55 9.46
CA ALA A 65 0.58 -6.28 10.78
C ALA A 65 2.10 -6.49 10.79
N ARG A 66 2.58 -7.58 10.17
CA ARG A 66 4.01 -7.86 10.02
C ARG A 66 4.69 -6.87 9.09
N ILE A 67 4.05 -6.47 7.99
CA ILE A 67 4.56 -5.44 7.07
C ILE A 67 4.81 -4.14 7.85
N LEU A 68 3.81 -3.62 8.56
CA LEU A 68 3.93 -2.38 9.33
C LEU A 68 4.99 -2.47 10.43
N ALA A 69 5.12 -3.61 11.09
CA ALA A 69 6.15 -3.84 12.11
C ALA A 69 7.56 -3.76 11.51
N VAL A 70 7.80 -4.42 10.37
CA VAL A 70 9.11 -4.41 9.69
C VAL A 70 9.42 -3.02 9.13
N VAL A 71 8.44 -2.35 8.52
CA VAL A 71 8.58 -0.97 8.03
C VAL A 71 8.91 -0.01 9.17
N GLY A 72 8.29 -0.16 10.34
CA GLY A 72 8.62 0.63 11.53
C GLY A 72 10.06 0.41 12.03
N ILE A 73 10.60 -0.80 11.90
CA ILE A 73 12.03 -1.06 12.19
C ILE A 73 12.91 -0.35 11.16
N ILE A 74 12.59 -0.46 9.88
CA ILE A 74 13.32 0.19 8.78
C ILE A 74 13.33 1.71 8.97
N GLY A 75 12.18 2.33 9.28
CA GLY A 75 12.09 3.78 9.46
C GLY A 75 12.85 4.33 10.66
N ARG A 76 13.16 3.50 11.67
CA ARG A 76 14.07 3.88 12.76
C ARG A 76 15.54 3.88 12.33
N GLN A 77 15.90 3.09 11.32
CA GLN A 77 17.27 2.98 10.80
C GLN A 77 17.52 3.97 9.67
N ASP A 78 16.51 4.20 8.82
CA ASP A 78 16.59 5.08 7.68
C ASP A 78 15.30 5.92 7.57
N ALA A 79 15.44 7.17 8.02
CA ALA A 79 14.36 8.14 8.05
C ALA A 79 13.93 8.64 6.66
N ALA A 80 14.71 8.37 5.60
CA ALA A 80 14.36 8.78 4.25
C ALA A 80 13.40 7.78 3.59
N ILE A 81 13.61 6.48 3.79
CA ILE A 81 12.83 5.42 3.13
C ILE A 81 11.64 4.94 3.99
N GLY A 82 11.76 4.97 5.32
CA GLY A 82 10.73 4.50 6.24
C GLY A 82 9.33 5.10 6.00
N PRO A 83 9.18 6.43 5.94
CA PRO A 83 7.88 7.07 5.72
C PRO A 83 7.24 6.70 4.39
N VAL A 84 8.04 6.49 3.33
CA VAL A 84 7.53 6.10 2.02
C VAL A 84 7.02 4.65 2.06
N LEU A 85 7.78 3.73 2.65
CA LEU A 85 7.34 2.34 2.83
C LEU A 85 6.10 2.24 3.72
N GLN A 86 6.00 3.09 4.74
CA GLN A 86 4.84 3.16 5.64
C GLN A 86 3.59 3.56 4.86
N ARG A 87 3.68 4.62 4.06
CA ARG A 87 2.58 5.06 3.19
C ARG A 87 2.16 3.96 2.21
N LEU A 88 3.10 3.29 1.55
CA LEU A 88 2.80 2.19 0.63
C LEU A 88 2.08 1.04 1.35
N ALA A 89 2.49 0.71 2.57
CA ALA A 89 1.85 -0.34 3.37
C ALA A 89 0.45 0.04 3.85
N GLU A 90 0.23 1.29 4.26
CA GLU A 90 -1.07 1.83 4.69
C GLU A 90 -2.06 1.94 3.52
N ASN A 91 -1.58 2.30 2.34
CA ASN A 91 -2.37 2.35 1.11
C ASN A 91 -2.58 0.97 0.44
N LEU A 92 -2.07 -0.11 1.05
CA LEU A 92 -2.11 -1.47 0.50
C LEU A 92 -1.47 -1.59 -0.89
N GLU A 93 -0.49 -0.74 -1.21
CA GLU A 93 0.24 -0.72 -2.48
C GLU A 93 1.30 -1.84 -2.53
N TYR A 94 0.90 -3.08 -2.24
CA TYR A 94 1.78 -4.23 -2.08
C TYR A 94 2.48 -4.64 -3.39
N ASP A 95 1.84 -4.43 -4.54
CA ASP A 95 2.47 -4.64 -5.86
C ASP A 95 3.69 -3.72 -6.04
N ARG A 96 3.60 -2.47 -5.58
CA ARG A 96 4.73 -1.53 -5.62
C ARG A 96 5.83 -1.94 -4.65
N LEU A 97 5.47 -2.40 -3.45
CA LEU A 97 6.43 -2.91 -2.48
C LEU A 97 7.18 -4.14 -3.03
N LEU A 98 6.47 -5.06 -3.68
CA LEU A 98 7.07 -6.23 -4.31
C LEU A 98 8.08 -5.83 -5.40
N ALA A 99 7.68 -4.93 -6.31
CA ALA A 99 8.55 -4.44 -7.37
C ALA A 99 9.83 -3.76 -6.85
N LEU A 100 9.76 -3.10 -5.69
CA LEU A 100 10.93 -2.51 -5.02
C LEU A 100 11.85 -3.55 -4.37
N LEU A 101 11.31 -4.69 -3.95
CA LEU A 101 12.03 -5.75 -3.24
C LEU A 101 12.66 -6.80 -4.16
N GLU A 102 12.07 -7.02 -5.34
CA GLU A 102 12.54 -7.97 -6.35
C GLU A 102 13.52 -7.36 -7.37
N GLY A 103 13.64 -6.03 -7.40
CA GLY A 103 14.45 -5.27 -8.37
C GLY A 103 15.89 -4.95 -7.95
#